data_AF-A0A6H2NRD2-F1
#
_entry.id   AF-A0A6H2NRD2-F1
#
_cell.length_a   1.000
_cell.length_b   1.000
_cell.length_c   1.000
_cell.angle_alpha   90.00
_cell.angle_beta   90.00
_cell.angle_gamma   90.00
#
_symmetry.space_group_name_H-M   'P 1'
#
loop_
_entity.id
_entity.type
_entity.pdbx_description
1 polymer ?
#
loop_
_entity_poly.entity_id
_entity_poly.type
_entity_poly.pdbx_seq_one_letter_code
_entity_poly.pdbx_strand_id
1 'polypeptide(L)' 'ISGPPTLRAGIPSANPSAYIGASTAIGTPVAIALCIPLFVGFAQALTGG' A
#
# COMPACT_ATOMS: atom_id res chain seq x y z
N ILE A 1 24.21 -9.84 -6.15
CA ILE A 1 23.08 -10.79 -6.24
C ILE A 1 22.97 -11.28 -7.68
N SER A 2 23.30 -12.56 -7.92
CA SER A 2 23.35 -13.17 -9.26
C SER A 2 22.53 -14.46 -9.29
N GLY A 3 21.24 -14.35 -8.94
CA GLY A 3 20.24 -15.37 -9.24
C GLY A 3 19.58 -15.09 -10.62
N PRO A 4 18.94 -16.10 -11.23
CA PRO A 4 18.19 -15.94 -12.48
C PRO A 4 17.17 -14.77 -12.42
N PRO A 5 16.86 -14.12 -13.55
CA PRO A 5 16.02 -12.91 -13.61
C PRO A 5 14.67 -13.01 -12.87
N THR A 6 14.08 -14.21 -12.82
CA THR A 6 12.83 -14.50 -12.11
C THR A 6 12.96 -14.35 -10.60
N LEU A 7 14.10 -14.74 -10.02
CA LEU A 7 14.37 -14.53 -8.59
C LEU A 7 14.67 -13.07 -8.28
N ARG A 8 15.23 -12.32 -9.24
CA ARG A 8 15.43 -10.86 -9.10
C ARG A 8 14.14 -10.05 -9.22
N ALA A 9 13.15 -10.57 -9.94
CA ALA A 9 11.85 -9.92 -10.12
C ALA A 9 11.06 -9.77 -8.81
N GLY A 10 11.28 -10.68 -7.85
CA GLY A 10 10.67 -10.62 -6.52
C GLY A 10 11.44 -9.76 -5.50
N ILE A 11 12.60 -9.21 -5.86
CA ILE A 11 13.39 -8.35 -4.96
C ILE A 11 12.93 -6.90 -5.19
N PRO A 12 12.27 -6.24 -4.22
CA PRO A 12 11.68 -4.92 -4.44
C PRO A 12 12.69 -3.85 -4.88
N SER A 13 13.94 -3.95 -4.42
CA SER A 13 15.02 -3.03 -4.80
C SER A 13 15.58 -3.25 -6.21
N ALA A 14 15.43 -4.45 -6.78
CA ALA A 14 15.90 -4.78 -8.13
C ALA A 14 14.81 -4.63 -9.19
N ASN A 15 13.54 -4.51 -8.79
CA ASN A 15 12.40 -4.30 -9.68
C ASN A 15 11.42 -3.26 -9.09
N PRO A 16 11.57 -1.97 -9.45
CA PRO A 16 10.68 -0.90 -8.99
C PRO A 16 9.20 -1.17 -9.28
N SER A 17 8.89 -1.82 -10.42
CA SER A 17 7.51 -2.12 -10.78
C SER A 17 6.85 -3.13 -9.82
N ALA A 18 7.62 -4.09 -9.30
CA ALA A 18 7.13 -5.04 -8.30
C ALA A 18 6.86 -4.36 -6.96
N TYR A 19 7.70 -3.41 -6.54
CA TYR A 19 7.46 -2.59 -5.35
C TYR A 19 6.18 -1.75 -5.52
N ILE A 20 6.01 -1.07 -6.65
CA ILE A 20 4.83 -0.25 -6.91
C ILE A 20 3.57 -1.13 -6.96
N GLY A 21 3.59 -2.24 -7.70
CA GLY A 21 2.46 -3.16 -7.78
C GLY A 21 2.07 -3.73 -6.41
N ALA A 22 3.04 -4.20 -5.62
CA ALA A 22 2.78 -4.73 -4.28
C ALA A 22 2.28 -3.64 -3.31
N SER A 23 2.88 -2.45 -3.33
CA SER A 23 2.47 -1.33 -2.45
C SER A 23 1.10 -0.77 -2.80
N THR A 24 0.72 -0.71 -4.09
CA THR A 24 -0.64 -0.36 -4.50
C THR A 24 -1.64 -1.44 -4.10
N ALA A 25 -1.31 -2.72 -4.34
CA ALA A 25 -2.20 -3.83 -4.00
C ALA A 25 -2.54 -3.91 -2.50
N ILE A 26 -1.63 -3.48 -1.63
CA ILE A 26 -1.87 -3.41 -0.17
C ILE A 26 -2.40 -2.03 0.25
N GLY A 27 -1.83 -0.95 -0.27
CA GLY A 27 -2.15 0.41 0.13
C GLY A 27 -3.58 0.82 -0.21
N THR A 28 -4.09 0.43 -1.38
CA THR A 28 -5.47 0.73 -1.80
C THR A 28 -6.53 0.12 -0.87
N PRO A 29 -6.53 -1.19 -0.57
CA PRO A 29 -7.51 -1.75 0.35
C PRO A 29 -7.35 -1.22 1.78
N VAL A 30 -6.13 -0.97 2.27
CA VAL A 30 -5.90 -0.36 3.60
C VAL A 30 -6.48 1.05 3.67
N ALA A 31 -6.28 1.86 2.62
CA ALA A 31 -6.84 3.20 2.55
C ALA A 31 -8.38 3.16 2.61
N ILE A 32 -9.00 2.29 1.81
CA ILE A 32 -10.45 2.16 1.73
C ILE A 32 -11.05 1.61 3.02
N ALA A 33 -10.49 0.52 3.54
CA ALA A 33 -11.09 -0.21 4.65
C ALA A 33 -10.80 0.42 6.02
N LEU A 34 -9.68 1.11 6.17
CA LEU A 34 -9.24 1.62 7.47
C LEU A 34 -9.11 3.14 7.47
N CYS A 35 -8.34 3.68 6.54
CA CYS A 35 -7.93 5.08 6.58
C CYS A 35 -9.12 6.04 6.37
N ILE A 36 -9.92 5.81 5.32
CA ILE A 36 -11.11 6.62 5.02
C ILE A 36 -12.12 6.60 6.18
N PRO A 37 -12.61 5.45 6.68
CA PRO A 37 -13.59 5.45 7.77
C PRO A 37 -13.03 6.06 9.05
N LEU A 38 -11.74 5.85 9.35
CA LEU A 38 -11.09 6.47 10.50
C LEU A 38 -11.08 8.00 10.38
N PHE A 39 -10.65 8.55 9.23
CA PHE A 39 -10.61 10.00 9.04
C PHE A 39 -11.99 10.63 8.99
N VAL A 40 -12.99 9.94 8.41
CA VAL A 40 -14.39 10.41 8.44
C VAL A 40 -14.95 10.40 9.85
N GLY A 41 -14.75 9.33 10.62
CA GLY A 41 -15.17 9.26 12.02
C GLY A 41 -14.49 10.31 12.89
N PHE A 42 -13.20 10.55 12.65
CA PHE A 42 -12.44 11.60 13.32
C PHE A 42 -12.95 13.00 12.98
N ALA A 43 -13.25 13.26 11.71
CA ALA A 43 -13.86 14.53 11.29
C ALA A 43 -15.20 14.76 12.00
N GLN A 44 -16.08 13.75 12.04
CA GLN A 44 -17.36 13.87 12.76
C GLN A 44 -17.17 14.14 14.27
N ALA A 45 -16.19 13.49 14.91
CA ALA A 45 -15.90 13.71 16.33
C ALA A 45 -15.40 15.14 16.63
N LEU A 46 -14.69 15.77 15.69
CA LEU A 46 -14.16 17.13 15.85
C LEU A 46 -15.17 18.22 15.46
N THR A 47 -16.03 17.98 14.46
CA THR A 47 -16.98 18.99 13.96
C THR A 47 -18.32 18.97 14.70
N GLY A 48 -18.49 18.06 15.67
CA GLY A 48 -19.78 17.79 16.30
C GLY A 48 -20.68 17.04 15.33
N GLY A 49 -20.97 15.77 15.63
CA GLY A 49 -22.03 15.03 14.94
C GLY A 49 -23.40 15.68 15.10
#